data_AF-A0A8T7LLX5-F1
#
_entry.id   AF-A0A8T7LLX5-F1
#
_cell.length_a   1.000
_cell.length_b   1.000
_cell.length_c   1.000
_cell.angle_alpha   90.00
_cell.angle_beta   90.00
_cell.angle_gamma   90.00
#
_symmetry.space_group_name_H-M   'P 1'
#
loop_
_entity.id
_entity.type
_entity.pdbx_description
1 polymer ?
#
loop_
_entity_poly.entity_id
_entity_poly.type
_entity_poly.pdbx_seq_one_letter_code
_entity_poly.pdbx_strand_id
1 'polypeptide(L)'
;MPSKPTFTALSHDAGRGAFVEIPKDLMKALEQDGEARAFFEKLSPTHRKEYLTWIAEAKREETRQNRIAKTIQMLKNRRKNV
;
A
#
# COMPACT_ATOMS: atom_id res chain seq x y z
N MET A 1 -19.62 -7.28 -13.50
CA MET A 1 -19.16 -7.74 -12.17
C MET A 1 -17.72 -7.28 -12.02
N PRO A 2 -17.38 -6.32 -11.15
CA PRO A 2 -15.98 -5.94 -10.98
C PRO A 2 -15.23 -7.05 -10.24
N SER A 3 -14.23 -7.57 -10.94
CA SER A 3 -13.30 -8.64 -10.63
C SER A 3 -12.55 -8.39 -9.32
N LYS A 4 -12.44 -9.44 -8.50
CA LYS A 4 -11.65 -9.46 -7.26
C LYS A 4 -10.18 -9.10 -7.57
N PRO A 5 -9.58 -8.09 -6.92
CA PRO A 5 -8.18 -7.78 -7.15
C PRO A 5 -7.30 -8.83 -6.45
N THR A 6 -6.68 -9.70 -7.25
CA THR A 6 -5.71 -10.69 -6.80
C THR A 6 -4.45 -9.98 -6.32
N PHE A 7 -4.09 -10.23 -5.07
CA PHE A 7 -3.00 -9.58 -4.37
C PHE A 7 -1.91 -10.61 -4.07
N THR A 8 -1.01 -10.84 -5.03
CA THR A 8 0.10 -11.83 -4.91
C THR A 8 1.24 -11.24 -4.06
N ALA A 9 2.31 -11.97 -3.71
CA ALA A 9 3.49 -11.49 -2.95
C ALA A 9 4.81 -12.06 -3.54
N LEU A 10 5.82 -11.22 -3.82
CA LEU A 10 7.03 -11.44 -4.62
C LEU A 10 8.07 -10.35 -4.31
N SER A 11 9.25 -10.83 -3.97
CA SER A 11 10.41 -10.08 -3.52
C SER A 11 11.15 -9.34 -4.65
N HIS A 12 11.84 -8.27 -4.25
CA HIS A 12 12.73 -7.40 -5.03
C HIS A 12 13.59 -8.15 -6.06
N ASP A 13 13.45 -7.79 -7.34
CA ASP A 13 14.59 -7.61 -8.24
C ASP A 13 14.28 -6.54 -9.30
N ALA A 14 15.34 -5.92 -9.80
CA ALA A 14 15.34 -4.69 -10.56
C ALA A 14 14.94 -4.92 -12.03
N GLY A 15 14.13 -4.00 -12.57
CA GLY A 15 13.92 -3.87 -14.01
C GLY A 15 12.51 -4.25 -14.48
N ARG A 16 11.85 -3.28 -15.10
CA ARG A 16 10.60 -3.37 -15.89
C ARG A 16 9.35 -3.85 -15.13
N GLY A 17 8.48 -2.90 -14.81
CA GLY A 17 7.04 -3.17 -14.61
C GLY A 17 6.69 -3.95 -13.35
N ALA A 18 7.47 -3.83 -12.28
CA ALA A 18 7.18 -4.51 -11.01
C ALA A 18 5.80 -4.15 -10.48
N PHE A 19 4.87 -5.10 -10.58
CA PHE A 19 3.69 -5.20 -9.73
C PHE A 19 4.20 -5.29 -8.29
N VAL A 20 4.24 -4.15 -7.58
CA VAL A 20 4.63 -4.14 -6.18
C VAL A 20 3.42 -4.59 -5.37
N GLU A 21 3.67 -5.58 -4.54
CA GLU A 21 2.61 -6.23 -3.81
C GLU A 21 2.43 -5.60 -2.41
N ILE A 22 1.25 -5.03 -2.19
CA ILE A 22 0.61 -4.72 -0.91
C ILE A 22 0.88 -5.84 0.11
N PRO A 23 1.69 -5.54 1.14
CA PRO A 23 1.87 -6.40 2.29
C PRO A 23 0.51 -6.74 2.92
N LYS A 24 0.36 -7.98 3.41
CA LYS A 24 -0.85 -8.43 4.10
C LYS A 24 -1.23 -7.50 5.26
N ASP A 25 -0.24 -6.92 5.92
CA ASP A 25 -0.42 -5.99 7.03
C ASP A 25 -1.10 -4.68 6.58
N LEU A 26 -0.69 -4.14 5.43
CA LEU A 26 -1.33 -2.97 4.82
C LEU A 26 -2.73 -3.32 4.31
N MET A 27 -2.91 -4.50 3.71
CA MET A 27 -4.23 -4.95 3.26
C MET A 27 -5.22 -5.03 4.44
N LYS A 28 -4.82 -5.65 5.56
CA LYS A 28 -5.66 -5.70 6.77
C LYS A 28 -6.03 -4.30 7.27
N ALA A 29 -5.08 -3.37 7.28
CA ALA A 29 -5.34 -1.99 7.69
C ALA A 29 -6.30 -1.28 6.74
N LEU A 30 -6.19 -1.51 5.43
CA LEU A 30 -7.13 -0.97 4.43
C LEU A 30 -8.52 -1.63 4.54
N GLU A 31 -8.61 -2.90 4.90
CA GLU A 31 -9.89 -3.57 5.12
C GLU A 31 -10.64 -3.04 6.35
N GLN A 32 -9.91 -2.59 7.37
CA GLN A 32 -10.50 -1.93 8.54
C GLN A 32 -10.99 -0.50 8.23
N ASP A 33 -10.37 0.18 7.26
CA ASP A 33 -10.71 1.55 6.87
C ASP A 33 -11.16 1.62 5.40
N GLY A 34 -12.46 1.42 5.16
CA GLY A 34 -13.06 1.45 3.81
C GLY A 34 -12.82 2.75 3.04
N GLU A 35 -12.73 3.89 3.71
CA GLU A 35 -12.40 5.17 3.08
C GLU A 35 -10.95 5.22 2.57
N ALA A 36 -10.00 4.75 3.39
CA ALA A 36 -8.60 4.68 3.03
C ALA A 36 -8.40 3.72 1.85
N ARG A 37 -9.10 2.58 1.87
CA ARG A 37 -9.13 1.62 0.77
C ARG A 37 -9.65 2.23 -0.52
N ALA A 38 -10.81 2.88 -0.48
CA ALA A 38 -11.41 3.49 -1.67
C ALA A 38 -10.50 4.58 -2.27
N PHE A 39 -9.79 5.33 -1.44
CA PHE A 39 -8.81 6.31 -1.92
C PHE A 39 -7.55 5.64 -2.47
N PHE A 40 -7.04 4.61 -1.80
CA PHE A 40 -5.88 3.83 -2.25
C PHE A 40 -6.13 3.15 -3.60
N GLU A 41 -7.31 2.58 -3.81
CA GLU A 41 -7.72 1.98 -5.09
C GLU A 41 -7.81 3.01 -6.23
N LYS A 42 -8.10 4.28 -5.91
CA LYS A 42 -8.10 5.40 -6.86
C LYS A 42 -6.70 5.95 -7.18
N LEU A 43 -5.67 5.61 -6.39
CA LEU A 43 -4.31 6.07 -6.64
C LEU A 43 -3.71 5.41 -7.88
N SER A 44 -2.91 6.18 -8.62
CA SER A 44 -2.16 5.65 -9.75
C SER A 44 -1.18 4.56 -9.28
N PRO A 45 -0.81 3.61 -10.17
CA PRO A 45 0.12 2.54 -9.83
C PRO A 45 1.46 3.04 -9.26
N THR A 46 1.95 4.21 -9.72
CA THR A 46 3.17 4.85 -9.22
C THR A 46 3.07 5.26 -7.75
N HIS A 47 2.02 5.99 -7.37
CA HIS A 47 1.83 6.40 -5.96
C HIS A 47 1.62 5.20 -5.05
N ARG A 48 0.86 4.19 -5.51
CA ARG A 48 0.73 2.94 -4.75
C ARG A 48 2.08 2.30 -4.54
N LYS A 49 2.89 2.17 -5.60
CA LYS A 49 4.24 1.63 -5.53
C LYS A 49 5.13 2.38 -4.53
N GLU A 50 5.08 3.70 -4.47
CA GLU A 50 5.86 4.49 -3.51
C GLU A 50 5.50 4.15 -2.06
N TYR A 51 4.20 4.09 -1.71
CA TYR A 51 3.79 3.69 -0.37
C TYR A 51 4.24 2.26 -0.06
N LEU A 52 4.15 1.35 -1.02
CA LEU A 52 4.54 -0.04 -0.84
C LEU A 52 6.04 -0.21 -0.65
N THR A 53 6.86 0.46 -1.46
CA THR A 53 8.32 0.48 -1.30
C THR A 53 8.67 1.08 0.07
N TRP A 54 8.05 2.20 0.45
CA TRP A 54 8.30 2.81 1.76
C TRP A 54 7.93 1.88 2.91
N ILE A 55 6.84 1.13 2.83
CA ILE A 55 6.49 0.15 3.87
C ILE A 55 7.48 -1.05 3.83
N ALA A 56 7.84 -1.53 2.64
CA ALA A 56 8.74 -2.67 2.46
C ALA A 56 10.19 -2.39 2.92
N GLU A 57 10.66 -1.15 2.82
CA GLU A 57 11.98 -0.74 3.32
C GLU A 57 12.09 -0.80 4.85
N ALA A 58 10.97 -0.88 5.57
CA ALA A 58 11.00 -0.99 7.03
C ALA A 58 11.45 -2.38 7.47
N LYS A 59 12.72 -2.49 7.86
CA LYS A 59 13.33 -3.73 8.36
C LYS A 59 12.75 -4.21 9.70
N ARG A 60 12.26 -3.28 10.53
CA ARG A 60 11.63 -3.59 11.83
C ARG A 60 10.12 -3.63 11.69
N GLU A 61 9.49 -4.63 12.29
CA GLU A 61 8.04 -4.81 12.28
C GLU A 61 7.33 -3.58 12.88
N GLU A 62 7.78 -3.09 14.02
CA GLU A 62 7.24 -1.87 14.65
C GLU A 62 7.28 -0.65 13.71
N THR A 63 8.38 -0.47 12.98
CA THR A 63 8.50 0.61 12.00
C THR A 63 7.57 0.40 10.82
N ARG A 64 7.38 -0.85 10.37
CA ARG A 64 6.44 -1.19 9.31
C ARG A 64 5.00 -0.85 9.71
N GLN A 65 4.60 -1.24 10.91
CA GLN A 65 3.26 -0.94 11.44
C GLN A 65 3.03 0.57 11.60
N ASN A 66 4.03 1.30 12.10
CA ASN A 66 3.97 2.77 12.17
C ASN A 66 3.83 3.41 10.77
N ARG A 67 4.54 2.90 9.76
CA ARG A 67 4.38 3.37 8.37
C ARG A 67 3.00 3.05 7.82
N ILE A 68 2.48 1.85 8.05
CA ILE A 68 1.13 1.45 7.62
C ILE A 68 0.08 2.35 8.26
N ALA A 69 0.12 2.55 9.58
CA ALA A 69 -0.80 3.43 10.29
C ALA A 69 -0.75 4.86 9.73
N LYS A 70 0.46 5.36 9.45
CA LYS A 70 0.64 6.68 8.83
C LYS A 70 0.10 6.75 7.41
N THR A 71 0.30 5.70 6.60
CA THR A 71 -0.29 5.60 5.26
C THR A 71 -1.81 5.65 5.33
N ILE A 72 -2.44 4.85 6.19
CA ILE A 72 -3.90 4.89 6.39
C ILE A 72 -4.36 6.31 6.78
N GLN A 73 -3.70 6.96 7.73
CA GLN A 73 -4.03 8.32 8.14
C GLN A 73 -3.91 9.33 6.98
N MET A 74 -2.88 9.20 6.14
CA MET A 74 -2.71 10.07 4.95
C MET A 74 -3.80 9.83 3.90
N LEU A 75 -4.15 8.57 3.65
CA LEU A 75 -5.21 8.18 2.73
C LEU A 75 -6.58 8.69 3.21
N LYS A 76 -6.88 8.58 4.50
CA LYS A 76 -8.10 9.13 5.13
C LYS A 76 -8.18 10.64 4.98
N ASN A 77 -7.06 11.34 5.17
CA ASN A 77 -6.97 12.78 4.99
C ASN A 77 -7.00 13.22 3.51
N ARG A 78 -7.16 12.29 2.56
CA ARG A 78 -7.08 12.52 1.10
C ARG A 78 -5.82 13.28 0.66
N ARG A 79 -4.75 13.22 1.47
CA ARG A 79 -3.50 13.88 1.13
C ARG A 79 -2.73 12.99 0.17
N LYS A 80 -2.62 13.45 -1.06
CA LYS A 80 -1.62 12.97 -2.00
C LYS A 80 -0.27 13.46 -1.46
N ASN A 81 0.72 12.58 -1.33
CA ASN A 81 2.08 13.04 -1.10
C ASN A 81 2.43 13.93 -2.32
N VAL A 82 2.71 15.21 -2.07
CA VAL A 82 3.20 16.17 -3.08
C VAL A 82 4.70 16.08 -3.13
#